data_AF-A0A2T0N032-F1
#
_entry.id   AF-A0A2T0N032-F1
#
_cell.length_a   1.000
_cell.length_b   1.000
_cell.length_c   1.000
_cell.angle_alpha   90.00
_cell.angle_beta   90.00
_cell.angle_gamma   90.00
#
_symmetry.space_group_name_H-M   'P 1'
#
loop_
_entity.id
_entity.type
_entity.pdbx_description
1 polymer ?
#
loop_
_entity_poly.entity_id
_entity_poly.type
_entity_poly.pdbx_seq_one_letter_code
_entity_poly.pdbx_strand_id
1 'polypeptide(L)'
;MTSTPPETTERPTRRRAPAGTTMLRLGLLALVVIGVLGAALELAFERHWQTPTQLIPWAALALLVVALILLAVRDSGSALTVARVLAAVVLVASAYGVFVHVSVNHGMGVVDADWDTYSPLTQWWYALTKSVGAAPPLAPGMLAQSALLLLLASVTPKRRQNLT
;
A
#
# COMPACT_ATOMS: atom_id res chain seq x y z
N MET A 1 -4.04 65.79 19.65
CA MET A 1 -4.97 64.79 19.09
C MET A 1 -4.31 64.18 17.86
N THR A 2 -3.62 63.06 18.04
CA THR A 2 -2.90 62.32 16.98
C THR A 2 -3.76 61.12 16.60
N SER A 3 -4.37 61.15 15.43
CA SER A 3 -5.19 60.07 14.88
C SER A 3 -4.30 58.96 14.33
N THR A 4 -4.35 57.78 14.94
CA THR A 4 -3.74 56.55 14.44
C THR A 4 -4.49 56.08 13.18
N PRO A 5 -3.83 55.72 12.07
CA PRO A 5 -4.49 55.17 10.89
C PRO A 5 -4.99 53.72 11.14
N PRO A 6 -6.05 53.28 10.44
CA PRO A 6 -6.63 51.96 10.64
C PRO A 6 -5.70 50.86 10.13
N GLU A 7 -5.43 49.90 11.00
CA GLU A 7 -4.70 48.67 10.73
C GLU A 7 -5.46 47.86 9.67
N THR A 8 -4.90 47.79 8.45
CA THR A 8 -5.42 46.96 7.38
C THR A 8 -5.25 45.50 7.77
N THR A 9 -6.33 44.87 8.25
CA THR A 9 -6.42 43.42 8.41
C THR A 9 -6.26 42.75 7.05
N GLU A 10 -5.03 42.33 6.72
CA GLU A 10 -4.75 41.44 5.60
C GLU A 10 -5.54 40.15 5.81
N ARG A 11 -6.55 39.94 4.95
CA ARG A 11 -7.33 38.72 4.91
C ARG A 11 -6.38 37.57 4.50
N PRO A 12 -6.24 36.47 5.27
CA PRO A 12 -5.30 35.41 4.93
C PRO A 12 -5.65 34.85 3.55
N THR A 13 -4.73 35.00 2.61
CA THR A 13 -4.85 34.42 1.26
C THR A 13 -4.86 32.89 1.41
N ARG A 14 -6.04 32.27 1.28
CA ARG A 14 -6.19 30.81 1.28
C ARG A 14 -5.41 30.23 0.09
N ARG A 15 -4.19 29.74 0.35
CA ARG A 15 -3.36 29.05 -0.63
C ARG A 15 -4.10 27.80 -1.15
N ARG A 16 -4.56 27.83 -2.41
CA ARG A 16 -5.08 26.64 -3.10
C ARG A 16 -3.94 25.62 -3.26
N ALA A 17 -4.22 24.35 -3.03
CA ALA A 17 -3.28 23.28 -3.37
C ALA A 17 -2.99 23.32 -4.89
N PRO A 18 -1.72 23.18 -5.32
CA PRO A 18 -1.36 23.15 -6.74
C PRO A 18 -2.09 22.01 -7.45
N ALA A 19 -2.57 22.21 -8.68
CA ALA A 19 -3.29 21.19 -9.46
C ALA A 19 -2.54 19.84 -9.53
N GLY A 20 -1.20 19.88 -9.59
CA GLY A 20 -0.35 18.69 -9.60
C GLY A 20 -0.48 17.78 -8.36
N THR A 21 -0.74 18.34 -7.18
CA THR A 21 -0.91 17.54 -5.95
C THR A 21 -2.19 16.69 -5.97
N THR A 22 -3.24 17.21 -6.62
CA THR A 22 -4.51 16.48 -6.75
C THR A 22 -4.37 15.33 -7.74
N MET A 23 -3.73 15.57 -8.90
CA MET A 23 -3.45 14.52 -9.88
C MET A 23 -2.55 13.43 -9.30
N LEU A 24 -1.51 13.80 -8.54
CA LEU A 24 -0.66 12.84 -7.83
C LEU A 24 -1.49 11.97 -6.88
N ARG A 25 -2.32 12.58 -6.02
CA ARG A 25 -3.15 11.81 -5.09
C ARG A 25 -4.08 10.85 -5.83
N LEU A 26 -4.74 11.30 -6.90
CA LEU A 26 -5.62 10.44 -7.70
C LEU A 26 -4.84 9.30 -8.37
N GLY A 27 -3.65 9.57 -8.91
CA GLY A 27 -2.78 8.55 -9.49
C GLY A 27 -2.37 7.49 -8.46
N LEU A 28 -1.98 7.91 -7.25
CA LEU A 28 -1.65 6.99 -6.16
C LEU A 28 -2.86 6.12 -5.78
N LEU A 29 -4.05 6.71 -5.63
CA LEU A 29 -5.27 5.94 -5.32
C LEU A 29 -5.64 4.97 -6.45
N ALA A 30 -5.47 5.36 -7.71
CA ALA A 30 -5.70 4.47 -8.85
C ALA A 30 -4.74 3.27 -8.84
N LEU A 31 -3.46 3.50 -8.55
CA LEU A 31 -2.48 2.42 -8.41
C LEU A 31 -2.82 1.48 -7.24
N VAL A 32 -3.34 2.00 -6.11
CA VAL A 32 -3.85 1.17 -5.00
C VAL A 32 -4.98 0.27 -5.48
N VAL A 33 -5.95 0.81 -6.22
CA VAL A 33 -7.08 0.03 -6.77
C VAL A 33 -6.56 -1.07 -7.69
N ILE A 34 -5.65 -0.75 -8.62
CA ILE A 34 -5.06 -1.74 -9.53
C ILE A 34 -4.36 -2.86 -8.75
N GLY A 35 -3.53 -2.50 -7.76
CA GLY A 35 -2.82 -3.50 -6.96
C GLY A 35 -3.74 -4.36 -6.09
N VAL A 36 -4.83 -3.80 -5.55
CA VAL A 36 -5.86 -4.56 -4.82
C VAL A 36 -6.55 -5.56 -5.76
N LEU A 37 -6.94 -5.14 -6.97
CA LEU A 37 -7.57 -6.03 -7.94
C LEU A 37 -6.61 -7.13 -8.41
N GLY A 38 -5.35 -6.79 -8.67
CA GLY A 38 -4.30 -7.75 -9.00
C GLY A 38 -4.10 -8.78 -7.89
N ALA A 39 -3.97 -8.34 -6.63
CA ALA A 39 -3.82 -9.24 -5.49
C ALA A 39 -5.03 -10.16 -5.30
N ALA A 40 -6.26 -9.64 -5.48
CA ALA A 40 -7.46 -10.46 -5.41
C ALA A 40 -7.49 -11.54 -6.50
N LEU A 41 -7.08 -11.21 -7.73
CA LEU A 41 -7.00 -12.17 -8.84
C LEU A 41 -5.94 -13.25 -8.59
N GLU A 42 -4.74 -12.87 -8.14
CA GLU A 42 -3.68 -13.83 -7.80
C GLU A 42 -4.11 -14.79 -6.69
N LEU A 43 -4.70 -14.27 -5.60
CA LEU A 43 -5.26 -15.10 -4.53
C LEU A 43 -6.34 -16.04 -5.05
N ALA A 44 -7.13 -15.59 -6.02
CA ALA A 44 -8.19 -16.40 -6.61
C ALA A 44 -7.67 -17.50 -7.53
N PHE A 45 -6.70 -17.20 -8.38
CA PHE A 45 -6.06 -18.17 -9.26
C PHE A 45 -5.31 -19.24 -8.48
N GLU A 46 -4.69 -18.87 -7.36
CA GLU A 46 -4.03 -19.79 -6.43
C GLU A 46 -5.01 -20.54 -5.51
N ARG A 47 -6.33 -20.31 -5.66
CA ARG A 47 -7.40 -20.87 -4.82
C ARG A 47 -7.10 -20.76 -3.33
N HIS A 48 -6.58 -19.60 -2.93
CA HIS A 48 -5.93 -19.37 -1.64
C HIS A 48 -6.95 -19.21 -0.51
N TRP A 49 -7.77 -20.23 -0.26
CA TRP A 49 -8.86 -20.26 0.72
C TRP A 49 -9.09 -21.67 1.31
N GLN A 50 -8.16 -22.60 1.13
CA GLN A 50 -8.29 -23.99 1.58
C GLN A 50 -8.01 -24.17 3.08
N THR A 51 -7.24 -23.26 3.68
CA THR A 51 -6.90 -23.33 5.12
C THR A 51 -7.15 -21.99 5.81
N PRO A 52 -7.32 -21.96 7.14
CA PRO A 52 -7.47 -20.71 7.88
C PRO A 52 -6.30 -19.75 7.69
N THR A 53 -5.07 -20.26 7.58
CA THR A 53 -3.88 -19.42 7.33
C THR A 53 -3.92 -18.76 5.95
N GLN A 54 -4.49 -19.41 4.94
CA GLN A 54 -4.69 -18.83 3.61
C GLN A 54 -5.73 -17.69 3.61
N LEU A 55 -6.56 -17.55 4.65
CA LEU A 55 -7.51 -16.44 4.78
C LEU A 55 -6.87 -15.14 5.27
N ILE A 56 -5.65 -15.18 5.83
CA ILE A 56 -4.90 -14.00 6.29
C ILE A 56 -4.75 -12.94 5.19
N PRO A 57 -4.27 -13.26 3.96
CA PRO A 57 -4.17 -12.26 2.89
C PRO A 57 -5.52 -11.71 2.43
N TRP A 58 -6.61 -12.48 2.51
CA TRP A 58 -7.96 -11.96 2.24
C TRP A 58 -8.40 -10.94 3.28
N ALA A 59 -8.09 -11.18 4.56
CA ALA A 59 -8.34 -10.20 5.61
C ALA A 59 -7.49 -8.94 5.39
N ALA A 60 -6.21 -9.07 5.04
CA ALA A 60 -5.34 -7.94 4.73
C ALA A 60 -5.86 -7.11 3.53
N LEU A 61 -6.31 -7.79 2.45
CA LEU A 61 -6.96 -7.17 1.29
C LEU A 61 -8.21 -6.37 1.73
N ALA A 62 -9.09 -6.97 2.53
CA ALA A 62 -10.30 -6.31 3.02
C ALA A 62 -9.99 -5.07 3.88
N LEU A 63 -9.01 -5.17 4.79
CA LEU A 63 -8.57 -4.03 5.60
C LEU A 63 -8.00 -2.89 4.72
N LEU A 64 -7.27 -3.24 3.67
CA LEU A 64 -6.73 -2.24 2.73
C LEU A 64 -7.85 -1.56 1.92
N VAL A 65 -8.87 -2.31 1.50
CA VAL A 65 -10.07 -1.74 0.86
C VAL A 65 -10.80 -0.79 1.81
N VAL A 66 -10.97 -1.16 3.08
CA VAL A 66 -11.56 -0.27 4.09
C VAL A 66 -10.73 1.00 4.25
N ALA A 67 -9.41 0.88 4.37
CA ALA A 67 -8.50 2.02 4.47
C ALA A 67 -8.60 2.94 3.24
N LEU A 68 -8.67 2.37 2.03
CA LEU A 68 -8.85 3.08 0.78
C LEU A 68 -10.16 3.87 0.75
N ILE A 69 -11.28 3.24 1.11
CA ILE A 69 -12.61 3.88 1.15
C ILE A 69 -12.61 5.02 2.17
N LEU A 70 -12.07 4.79 3.37
CA LEU A 70 -11.95 5.82 4.41
C LEU A 70 -11.17 7.03 3.89
N LEU A 71 -10.04 6.80 3.22
CA LEU A 71 -9.19 7.88 2.69
C LEU A 71 -9.80 8.61 1.49
N ALA A 72 -10.61 7.92 0.68
CA ALA A 72 -11.26 8.48 -0.50
C ALA A 72 -12.50 9.33 -0.15
N VAL A 73 -13.31 8.86 0.81
CA VAL A 73 -14.65 9.40 1.06
C VAL A 73 -14.71 10.33 2.28
N ARG A 74 -13.89 10.10 3.32
CA ARG A 74 -14.01 10.83 4.58
C ARG A 74 -12.99 11.97 4.69
N ASP A 75 -13.48 13.13 5.12
CA ASP A 75 -12.67 14.33 5.39
C ASP A 75 -12.50 14.60 6.90
N SER A 76 -12.43 13.54 7.72
CA SER A 76 -12.19 13.65 9.18
C SER A 76 -10.78 13.21 9.57
N GLY A 77 -10.20 13.88 10.58
CA GLY A 77 -8.87 13.52 11.11
C GLY A 77 -8.80 12.11 11.72
N SER A 78 -9.91 11.67 12.33
CA SER A 78 -10.02 10.30 12.87
C SER A 78 -10.05 9.25 11.76
N ALA A 79 -10.82 9.45 10.68
CA ALA A 79 -10.85 8.52 9.55
C ALA A 79 -9.49 8.42 8.85
N LEU A 80 -8.78 9.55 8.72
CA LEU A 80 -7.42 9.57 8.20
C LEU A 80 -6.46 8.75 9.06
N THR A 81 -6.55 8.90 10.38
CA THR A 81 -5.71 8.15 11.33
C THR A 81 -5.99 6.66 11.24
N VAL A 82 -7.27 6.26 11.25
CA VAL A 82 -7.67 4.85 11.09
C VAL A 82 -7.17 4.28 9.76
N ALA A 83 -7.36 5.00 8.64
CA ALA A 83 -6.87 4.55 7.34
C ALA A 83 -5.35 4.32 7.32
N ARG A 84 -4.58 5.21 7.95
CA ARG A 84 -3.11 5.06 8.07
C ARG A 84 -2.72 3.87 8.92
N VAL A 85 -3.37 3.66 10.06
CA VAL A 85 -3.11 2.50 10.93
C VAL A 85 -3.40 1.20 10.17
N LEU A 86 -4.57 1.10 9.53
CA LEU A 86 -4.94 -0.06 8.73
C LEU A 86 -3.92 -0.32 7.60
N ALA A 87 -3.54 0.71 6.86
CA ALA A 87 -2.54 0.59 5.80
C ALA A 87 -1.18 0.16 6.35
N ALA A 88 -0.74 0.69 7.50
CA ALA A 88 0.52 0.29 8.13
C ALA A 88 0.50 -1.17 8.60
N VAL A 89 -0.61 -1.63 9.19
CA VAL A 89 -0.78 -3.04 9.57
C VAL A 89 -0.70 -3.94 8.33
N VAL A 90 -1.41 -3.59 7.24
CA VAL A 90 -1.36 -4.36 5.99
C VAL A 90 0.04 -4.35 5.39
N LEU A 91 0.75 -3.22 5.42
CA LEU A 91 2.13 -3.11 4.91
C LEU A 91 3.06 -4.09 5.64
N VAL A 92 3.03 -4.09 6.98
CA VAL A 92 3.87 -4.99 7.79
C VAL A 92 3.49 -6.45 7.56
N ALA A 93 2.21 -6.79 7.59
CA ALA A 93 1.72 -8.15 7.37
C ALA A 93 2.09 -8.67 5.98
N SER A 94 1.97 -7.82 4.95
CA SER A 94 2.25 -8.18 3.56
C SER A 94 3.75 -8.29 3.30
N ALA A 95 4.58 -7.40 3.87
CA ALA A 95 6.04 -7.52 3.81
C ALA A 95 6.51 -8.82 4.47
N TYR A 96 5.93 -9.19 5.62
CA TYR A 96 6.17 -10.49 6.23
C TYR A 96 5.70 -11.65 5.34
N GLY A 97 4.55 -11.53 4.69
CA GLY A 97 4.04 -12.50 3.71
C GLY A 97 5.01 -12.72 2.54
N VAL A 98 5.58 -11.66 1.97
CA VAL A 98 6.65 -11.76 0.97
C VAL A 98 7.82 -12.56 1.52
N PHE A 99 8.33 -12.17 2.69
CA PHE A 99 9.46 -12.86 3.31
C PHE A 99 9.19 -14.35 3.53
N VAL A 100 8.01 -14.73 4.02
CA VAL A 100 7.63 -16.13 4.23
C VAL A 100 7.61 -16.91 2.92
N HIS A 101 6.97 -16.38 1.88
CA HIS A 101 6.89 -17.07 0.58
C HIS A 101 8.27 -17.23 -0.05
N VAL A 102 9.12 -16.19 0.00
CA VAL A 102 10.49 -16.26 -0.51
C VAL A 102 11.33 -17.23 0.31
N SER A 103 11.19 -17.25 1.64
CA SER A 103 11.94 -18.18 2.50
C SER A 103 11.57 -19.64 2.25
N VAL A 104 10.27 -19.92 2.02
CA VAL A 104 9.81 -21.26 1.61
C VAL A 104 10.43 -21.66 0.28
N ASN A 105 10.44 -20.76 -0.71
CA ASN A 105 11.08 -21.02 -2.00
C ASN A 105 12.58 -21.26 -1.87
N HIS A 106 13.28 -20.47 -1.05
CA HIS A 106 14.71 -20.64 -0.79
C HIS A 106 15.00 -22.01 -0.14
N GLY A 107 14.12 -22.47 0.77
CA GLY A 107 14.22 -23.80 1.37
C GLY A 107 14.06 -24.95 0.37
N MET A 108 13.46 -24.69 -0.79
CA MET A 108 13.36 -25.67 -1.88
C MET A 108 14.63 -25.77 -2.73
N GLY A 109 15.69 -24.99 -2.43
CA GLY A 109 17.00 -25.04 -3.08
C GLY A 109 17.57 -26.43 -3.29
N VAL A 110 17.33 -27.34 -2.34
CA VAL A 110 17.80 -28.74 -2.36
C VAL A 110 17.39 -29.55 -3.61
N VAL A 111 16.38 -29.10 -4.35
CA VAL A 111 15.96 -29.78 -5.60
C VAL A 111 16.84 -29.41 -6.81
N ASP A 112 17.68 -28.38 -6.67
CA ASP A 112 18.65 -27.94 -7.66
C ASP A 112 20.04 -28.46 -7.26
N ALA A 113 20.68 -29.24 -8.13
CA ALA A 113 21.96 -29.88 -7.86
C ALA A 113 23.10 -28.86 -7.70
N ASP A 114 22.99 -27.68 -8.32
CA ASP A 114 24.00 -26.63 -8.28
C ASP A 114 23.74 -25.62 -7.15
N TRP A 115 22.70 -25.80 -6.34
CA TRP A 115 22.22 -24.80 -5.38
C TRP A 115 23.32 -24.26 -4.46
N ASP A 116 24.12 -25.15 -3.89
CA ASP A 116 25.20 -24.80 -2.94
C ASP A 116 26.40 -24.12 -3.62
N THR A 117 26.46 -24.14 -4.96
CA THR A 117 27.48 -23.42 -5.74
C THR A 117 27.10 -21.96 -5.98
N TYR A 118 25.81 -21.61 -5.87
CA TYR A 118 25.32 -20.26 -6.08
C TYR A 118 25.66 -19.33 -4.91
N SER A 119 25.87 -18.05 -5.24
CA SER A 119 25.99 -17.02 -4.20
C SER A 119 24.69 -16.86 -3.41
N PRO A 120 24.73 -16.42 -2.15
CA PRO A 120 23.50 -16.15 -1.38
C PRO A 120 22.55 -15.19 -2.09
N LEU A 121 23.07 -14.16 -2.76
CA LEU A 121 22.23 -13.22 -3.51
C LEU A 121 21.47 -13.92 -4.65
N THR A 122 22.13 -14.81 -5.38
CA THR A 122 21.52 -15.61 -6.45
C THR A 122 20.45 -16.56 -5.89
N GLN A 123 20.73 -17.23 -4.78
CA GLN A 123 19.76 -18.11 -4.12
C GLN A 123 18.48 -17.36 -3.72
N TRP A 124 18.62 -16.21 -3.04
CA TRP A 124 17.47 -15.37 -2.67
C TRP A 124 16.77 -14.76 -3.88
N TRP A 125 17.51 -14.40 -4.94
CA TRP A 125 16.93 -13.93 -6.19
C TRP A 125 16.08 -15.02 -6.86
N TYR A 126 16.59 -16.24 -6.99
CA TYR A 126 15.86 -17.37 -7.55
C TYR A 126 14.62 -17.73 -6.72
N ALA A 127 14.71 -17.64 -5.40
CA ALA A 127 13.57 -17.84 -4.52
C ALA A 127 12.49 -16.76 -4.70
N LEU A 128 12.90 -15.50 -4.91
CA LEU A 128 12.01 -14.38 -5.17
C LEU A 128 11.33 -14.47 -6.54
N THR A 129 12.08 -14.83 -7.58
CA THR A 129 11.57 -14.96 -8.96
C THR A 129 10.84 -16.26 -9.22
N LYS A 130 10.73 -17.14 -8.21
CA LYS A 130 10.19 -18.50 -8.34
C LYS A 130 10.96 -19.35 -9.37
N SER A 131 12.24 -19.06 -9.58
CA SER A 131 13.16 -19.96 -10.30
C SER A 131 13.45 -21.22 -9.48
N VAL A 132 13.29 -21.13 -8.15
CA VAL A 132 13.19 -22.27 -7.24
C VAL A 132 11.94 -22.14 -6.36
N GLY A 133 11.31 -23.27 -6.04
CA GLY A 133 10.05 -23.30 -5.30
C GLY A 133 8.86 -22.75 -6.08
N ALA A 134 7.66 -22.93 -5.52
CA ALA A 134 6.40 -22.56 -6.19
C ALA A 134 5.57 -21.52 -5.42
N ALA A 135 5.95 -21.17 -4.19
CA ALA A 135 5.19 -20.24 -3.36
C ALA A 135 5.17 -18.84 -4.00
N PRO A 136 4.00 -18.26 -4.33
CA PRO A 136 3.93 -17.01 -5.09
C PRO A 136 4.09 -15.77 -4.19
N PRO A 137 5.15 -14.95 -4.31
CA PRO A 137 5.30 -13.74 -3.51
C PRO A 137 4.58 -12.51 -4.10
N LEU A 138 3.97 -12.64 -5.30
CA LEU A 138 3.41 -11.52 -6.05
C LEU A 138 2.19 -10.89 -5.34
N ALA A 139 1.23 -11.70 -4.89
CA ALA A 139 0.06 -11.21 -4.15
C ALA A 139 0.44 -10.42 -2.88
N PRO A 140 1.26 -10.95 -1.95
CA PRO A 140 1.69 -10.15 -0.80
C PRO A 140 2.55 -8.94 -1.21
N GLY A 141 3.34 -9.03 -2.29
CA GLY A 141 4.08 -7.89 -2.84
C GLY A 141 3.18 -6.74 -3.30
N MET A 142 2.11 -7.05 -4.04
CA MET A 142 1.13 -6.06 -4.48
C MET A 142 0.38 -5.42 -3.31
N LEU A 143 0.01 -6.20 -2.28
CA LEU A 143 -0.61 -5.66 -1.07
C LEU A 143 0.34 -4.71 -0.31
N ALA A 144 1.62 -5.07 -0.17
CA ALA A 144 2.62 -4.20 0.47
C ALA A 144 2.79 -2.90 -0.32
N GLN A 145 2.94 -2.98 -1.65
CA GLN A 145 3.05 -1.80 -2.50
C GLN A 145 1.80 -0.91 -2.40
N SER A 146 0.60 -1.49 -2.49
CA SER A 146 -0.67 -0.75 -2.39
C SER A 146 -0.84 -0.10 -1.02
N ALA A 147 -0.46 -0.77 0.07
CA ALA A 147 -0.49 -0.19 1.41
C ALA A 147 0.46 1.02 1.52
N LEU A 148 1.68 0.91 0.98
CA LEU A 148 2.63 2.03 0.93
C LEU A 148 2.09 3.21 0.10
N LEU A 149 1.55 2.93 -1.10
CA LEU A 149 0.95 3.96 -1.95
C LEU A 149 -0.22 4.67 -1.26
N LEU A 150 -1.03 3.95 -0.49
CA LEU A 150 -2.13 4.53 0.28
C LEU A 150 -1.61 5.44 1.40
N LEU A 151 -0.54 5.05 2.09
CA LEU A 151 0.14 5.91 3.08
C LEU A 151 0.69 7.19 2.44
N LEU A 152 1.31 7.09 1.26
CA LEU A 152 1.80 8.24 0.50
C LEU A 152 0.65 9.16 0.02
N ALA A 153 -0.45 8.56 -0.43
CA ALA A 153 -1.66 9.32 -0.80
C ALA A 153 -2.22 10.07 0.42
N SER A 154 -2.10 9.49 1.62
CA SER A 154 -2.61 10.06 2.86
C SER A 154 -1.88 11.31 3.33
N VAL A 155 -0.64 11.53 2.88
CA VAL A 155 0.14 12.75 3.18
C VAL A 155 0.10 13.76 2.02
N THR A 156 -0.48 13.39 0.88
CA THR A 156 -0.66 14.29 -0.26
C THR A 156 -1.91 15.16 -0.06
N PRO A 157 -1.81 16.51 -0.14
CA PRO A 157 -2.95 17.40 0.12
C PRO A 157 -4.16 17.14 -0.79
N LYS A 158 -5.37 17.06 -0.19
CA LYS A 158 -6.65 17.04 -0.94
C LYS A 158 -7.01 18.48 -1.34
N ARG A 159 -7.41 18.70 -2.60
CA ARG A 159 -7.98 20.00 -3.02
C ARG A 159 -9.24 20.26 -2.20
N ARG A 160 -9.23 21.28 -1.34
CA ARG A 160 -10.46 21.76 -0.70
C ARG A 160 -11.39 22.28 -1.79
N GLN A 161 -12.46 21.54 -2.06
CA GLN A 161 -13.58 22.07 -2.84
C GLN A 161 -14.37 22.97 -1.89
N ASN A 162 -14.37 24.29 -2.16
CA ASN A 162 -15.29 25.18 -1.48
C ASN A 162 -16.68 24.86 -2.03
N LEU A 163 -17.48 24.12 -1.29
CA LEU A 163 -18.93 24.12 -1.49
C LEU A 163 -19.44 25.42 -0.84
N THR A 164 -19.95 26.30 -1.69
CA THR A 164 -20.65 27.55 -1.37
C THR A 164 -21.93 27.28 -0.61
#